data_AF-A0A7J4LLJ3-F1
#
_entry.id   AF-A0A7J4LLJ3-F1
#
_cell.length_a   1.000
_cell.length_b   1.000
_cell.length_c   1.000
_cell.angle_alpha   90.00
_cell.angle_beta   90.00
_cell.angle_gamma   90.00
#
_symmetry.space_group_name_H-M   'P 1'
#
loop_
_entity.id
_entity.type
_entity.pdbx_description
1 polymer ?
#
loop_
_entity_poly.entity_id
_entity_poly.type
_entity_poly.pdbx_seq_one_letter_code
_entity_poly.pdbx_strand_id
1 'polypeptide(L)'
;MVQNRNKLLDLFIGNIANAVVHRILERCIDNQEIAKRYVKESATSLEIAKRYREKINPTEDFLPVKDIDYIRTKIVNKVNSELIFRISKGYKGIDLDLVSKFADDALKEMKVAE
;
A
#
# COMPACT_ATOMS: atom_id res chain seq x y z
N MET A 1 -22.31 4.81 16.05
CA MET A 1 -21.30 3.72 16.14
C MET A 1 -19.92 4.34 16.12
N VAL A 2 -19.21 4.33 17.24
CA VAL A 2 -17.81 4.79 17.30
C VAL A 2 -16.97 3.80 16.51
N GLN A 3 -16.51 4.17 15.32
CA GLN A 3 -15.59 3.32 14.56
C GLN A 3 -14.27 3.23 15.33
N ASN A 4 -13.81 1.99 15.59
CA ASN A 4 -12.54 1.77 16.25
C ASN A 4 -11.41 2.26 15.34
N ARG A 5 -10.72 3.33 15.74
CA ARG A 5 -9.59 3.95 15.02
C ARG A 5 -8.56 2.92 14.56
N ASN A 6 -8.25 1.93 15.41
CA ASN A 6 -7.28 0.89 15.09
C ASN A 6 -7.73 0.03 13.90
N LYS A 7 -9.02 -0.30 13.84
CA LYS A 7 -9.60 -1.03 12.71
C LYS A 7 -9.54 -0.22 11.42
N LEU A 8 -9.76 1.09 11.49
CA LEU A 8 -9.63 1.97 10.32
C LEU A 8 -8.18 2.05 9.84
N LEU A 9 -7.21 2.15 10.76
CA LEU A 9 -5.79 2.10 10.45
C LEU A 9 -5.39 0.78 9.80
N ASP A 10 -5.84 -0.36 10.31
CA ASP A 10 -5.54 -1.67 9.72
C ASP A 10 -6.11 -1.82 8.31
N LEU A 11 -7.32 -1.30 8.07
CA LEU A 11 -7.95 -1.27 6.74
C LEU A 11 -7.19 -0.33 5.80
N PHE A 12 -6.79 0.84 6.27
CA PHE A 12 -5.95 1.77 5.52
C PHE A 12 -4.62 1.12 5.11
N ILE A 13 -3.89 0.56 6.08
CA ILE A 13 -2.62 -0.15 5.88
C ILE A 13 -2.78 -1.29 4.87
N GLY A 14 -3.84 -2.10 5.00
CA GLY A 14 -4.10 -3.23 4.09
C GLY A 14 -4.28 -2.78 2.63
N ASN A 15 -5.04 -1.70 2.42
CA ASN A 15 -5.26 -1.20 1.07
C ASN A 15 -4.02 -0.53 0.46
N ILE A 16 -3.21 0.17 1.26
CA ILE A 16 -1.92 0.69 0.78
C ILE A 16 -0.95 -0.44 0.43
N ALA A 17 -0.85 -1.46 1.29
CA ALA A 17 -0.01 -2.62 1.01
C ALA A 17 -0.42 -3.31 -0.31
N ASN A 18 -1.71 -3.51 -0.54
CA ASN A 18 -2.21 -4.08 -1.80
C ASN A 18 -1.85 -3.20 -3.00
N ALA A 19 -2.07 -1.88 -2.90
CA ALA A 19 -1.73 -0.96 -3.98
C ALA A 19 -0.24 -1.01 -4.35
N VAL A 20 0.64 -1.09 -3.34
CA VAL A 20 2.09 -1.20 -3.52
C VAL A 20 2.48 -2.53 -4.15
N VAL A 21 1.91 -3.65 -3.68
CA VAL A 21 2.13 -4.97 -4.30
C VAL A 21 1.78 -4.93 -5.78
N HIS A 22 0.61 -4.39 -6.13
CA HIS A 22 0.19 -4.33 -7.53
C HIS A 22 1.07 -3.42 -8.39
N ARG A 23 1.56 -2.29 -7.87
CA ARG A 23 2.54 -1.43 -8.58
C ARG A 23 3.86 -2.16 -8.85
N ILE A 24 4.33 -2.96 -7.91
CA ILE A 24 5.56 -3.74 -8.10
C ILE A 24 5.33 -4.86 -9.11
N LEU A 25 4.23 -5.60 -8.98
CA LEU A 25 3.91 -6.70 -9.90
C LEU A 25 3.68 -6.22 -11.34
N GLU A 26 3.05 -5.06 -11.52
CA GLU A 26 2.91 -4.41 -12.83
C GLU A 26 4.26 -4.26 -13.53
N ARG A 27 5.29 -3.77 -12.82
CA ARG A 27 6.62 -3.57 -13.40
C ARG A 27 7.39 -4.85 -13.71
N CYS A 28 6.98 -5.97 -13.12
CA CYS A 28 7.67 -7.26 -13.27
C CYS A 28 7.05 -8.14 -14.36
N ILE A 29 5.98 -7.69 -15.01
CA ILE A 29 5.18 -8.53 -15.91
C ILE A 29 5.19 -7.99 -17.33
N ASP A 30 5.65 -8.84 -18.25
CA ASP A 30 5.68 -8.53 -19.68
C ASP A 30 4.31 -8.64 -20.35
N ASN A 31 3.37 -9.37 -19.73
CA ASN A 31 2.03 -9.55 -20.24
C ASN A 31 1.18 -8.29 -19.97
N GLN A 32 0.91 -7.52 -21.03
CA GLN A 32 0.15 -6.27 -20.97
C GLN A 32 -1.27 -6.41 -20.39
N GLU A 33 -1.94 -7.55 -20.60
CA GLU A 33 -3.30 -7.76 -20.07
C GLU A 33 -3.26 -7.90 -18.54
N ILE A 34 -2.30 -8.68 -18.05
CA ILE A 34 -2.08 -8.87 -16.61
C ILE A 34 -1.59 -7.56 -15.99
N ALA A 35 -0.69 -6.83 -16.64
CA ALA A 35 -0.23 -5.52 -16.17
C ALA A 35 -1.39 -4.53 -16.02
N LYS A 36 -2.28 -4.42 -17.03
CA LYS A 36 -3.48 -3.57 -16.97
C LYS A 36 -4.39 -3.92 -15.80
N ARG A 37 -4.53 -5.22 -15.49
CA ARG A 37 -5.28 -5.67 -14.32
C ARG A 37 -4.66 -5.15 -13.03
N TYR A 38 -3.34 -5.24 -12.86
CA TYR A 38 -2.67 -4.72 -11.67
C TYR A 38 -2.75 -3.20 -11.53
N VAL A 39 -2.69 -2.46 -12.64
CA VAL A 39 -2.95 -1.00 -12.63
C VAL A 39 -4.33 -0.71 -12.04
N LYS A 40 -5.36 -1.43 -12.51
CA LYS A 40 -6.73 -1.27 -12.03
C LYS A 40 -6.86 -1.65 -10.55
N GLU A 41 -6.32 -2.78 -10.14
CA GLU A 41 -6.36 -3.26 -8.75
C GLU A 41 -5.61 -2.31 -7.81
N SER A 42 -4.49 -1.74 -8.25
CA SER A 42 -3.76 -0.70 -7.52
C SER A 42 -4.62 0.56 -7.33
N ALA A 43 -5.21 1.08 -8.40
CA ALA A 43 -6.06 2.27 -8.35
C ALA A 43 -7.27 2.10 -7.42
N THR A 44 -7.96 0.96 -7.51
CA THR A 44 -9.09 0.64 -6.60
C THR A 44 -8.64 0.58 -5.14
N SER A 45 -7.50 -0.05 -4.86
CA SER A 45 -6.96 -0.13 -3.51
C SER A 45 -6.61 1.26 -2.94
N LEU A 46 -6.01 2.14 -3.75
CA LEU A 46 -5.71 3.52 -3.36
C LEU A 46 -6.99 4.32 -3.08
N GLU A 47 -8.02 4.16 -3.90
CA GLU A 47 -9.31 4.84 -3.69
C GLU A 47 -9.94 4.42 -2.34
N ILE A 48 -9.91 3.13 -2.04
CA ILE A 48 -10.42 2.60 -0.76
C ILE A 48 -9.56 3.14 0.40
N ALA A 49 -8.23 3.18 0.26
CA ALA A 49 -7.34 3.73 1.26
C ALA A 49 -7.65 5.22 1.54
N LYS A 50 -7.90 6.03 0.50
CA LYS A 50 -8.30 7.45 0.66
C LYS A 50 -9.54 7.59 1.54
N ARG A 51 -10.58 6.77 1.29
CA ARG A 51 -11.81 6.77 2.10
C ARG A 51 -11.58 6.39 3.56
N TYR A 52 -10.58 5.55 3.86
CA TYR A 52 -10.22 5.23 5.24
C TYR A 52 -9.36 6.32 5.88
N ARG A 53 -8.44 6.92 5.12
CA ARG A 53 -7.61 8.04 5.58
C ARG A 53 -8.49 9.19 6.10
N GLU A 54 -9.49 9.59 5.33
CA GLU A 54 -10.46 10.64 5.69
C GLU A 54 -11.22 10.33 6.98
N LYS A 55 -11.48 9.06 7.27
CA LYS A 55 -12.18 8.61 8.49
C LYS A 55 -11.27 8.53 9.72
N ILE A 56 -9.97 8.29 9.53
CA ILE A 56 -8.99 8.23 10.62
C ILE A 56 -8.69 9.64 11.14
N ASN A 57 -8.45 10.56 10.20
CA ASN A 57 -8.18 11.97 10.46
C ASN A 57 -8.51 12.74 9.17
N PRO A 58 -8.99 14.00 9.23
CA PRO A 58 -9.11 14.82 8.03
C PRO A 58 -7.79 14.82 7.25
N THR A 59 -7.86 14.78 5.92
CA THR A 59 -6.67 14.77 5.04
C THR A 59 -5.87 16.07 5.09
N GLU A 60 -6.44 17.10 5.71
CA GLU A 60 -5.82 18.40 5.99
C GLU A 60 -4.87 18.33 7.20
N ASP A 61 -5.06 17.35 8.09
CA ASP A 61 -4.24 17.15 9.29
C ASP A 61 -3.31 15.94 9.13
N PHE A 62 -2.02 16.15 9.38
CA PHE A 62 -1.04 15.07 9.41
C PHE A 62 -1.33 14.09 10.55
N LEU A 63 -0.99 12.81 10.31
CA LEU A 63 -1.03 11.83 11.39
C LEU A 63 0.13 12.07 12.37
N PRO A 64 -0.03 11.72 13.66
CA PRO A 64 1.08 11.71 14.60
C PRO A 64 2.27 10.91 14.06
N VAL A 65 3.50 11.39 14.29
CA VAL A 65 4.73 10.73 13.80
C VAL A 65 4.79 9.24 14.18
N LYS A 66 4.36 8.90 15.40
CA LYS A 66 4.27 7.49 15.86
C LYS A 66 3.36 6.62 14.99
N ASP A 67 2.25 7.18 14.50
CA ASP A 67 1.36 6.46 13.59
C ASP A 67 1.97 6.34 12.20
N ILE A 68 2.68 7.36 11.72
CA ILE A 68 3.38 7.32 10.41
C ILE A 68 4.40 6.18 10.40
N ASP A 69 5.27 6.10 11.41
CA ASP A 69 6.28 5.04 11.52
C ASP A 69 5.61 3.66 11.62
N TYR A 70 4.56 3.54 12.45
CA TYR A 70 3.80 2.30 12.59
C TYR A 70 3.18 1.86 11.26
N ILE A 71 2.52 2.77 10.54
CA ILE A 71 1.90 2.53 9.24
C ILE A 71 2.96 2.09 8.24
N ARG A 72 4.07 2.82 8.13
CA ARG A 72 5.16 2.54 7.18
C ARG A 72 5.73 1.15 7.41
N THR A 73 6.12 0.83 8.64
CA THR A 73 6.66 -0.49 8.99
C THR A 73 5.67 -1.61 8.67
N LYS A 74 4.37 -1.41 8.98
CA LYS A 74 3.34 -2.41 8.68
C LYS A 74 3.14 -2.61 7.18
N ILE A 75 3.14 -1.55 6.38
CA ILE A 75 3.05 -1.63 4.92
C ILE A 75 4.23 -2.43 4.38
N VAL A 76 5.46 -2.01 4.70
CA VAL A 76 6.69 -2.66 4.21
C VAL A 76 6.69 -4.16 4.55
N ASN A 77 6.38 -4.52 5.79
CA ASN A 77 6.34 -5.92 6.21
C ASN A 77 5.28 -6.74 5.45
N LYS A 78 4.09 -6.17 5.23
CA LYS A 78 3.01 -6.84 4.48
C LYS A 78 3.39 -7.04 3.01
N VAL A 79 3.91 -6.00 2.38
CA VAL A 79 4.34 -6.03 0.98
C VAL A 79 5.46 -7.05 0.80
N ASN A 80 6.50 -7.01 1.64
CA ASN A 80 7.59 -7.99 1.61
C ASN A 80 7.08 -9.42 1.74
N SER A 81 6.19 -9.68 2.71
CA SER A 81 5.63 -11.03 2.92
C SER A 81 4.88 -11.53 1.68
N GLU A 82 4.06 -10.68 1.06
CA GLU A 82 3.31 -11.02 -0.14
C GLU A 82 4.25 -11.22 -1.34
N LEU A 83 5.23 -10.35 -1.56
CA LEU A 83 6.18 -10.46 -2.66
C LEU A 83 7.09 -11.69 -2.54
N ILE A 84 7.58 -12.00 -1.33
CA ILE A 84 8.32 -13.23 -1.05
C ILE A 84 7.45 -14.45 -1.39
N PHE A 85 6.17 -14.43 -1.01
CA PHE A 85 5.23 -15.49 -1.39
C PHE A 85 5.05 -15.58 -2.92
N ARG A 86 4.97 -14.45 -3.65
CA ARG A 86 4.90 -14.46 -5.12
C ARG A 86 6.16 -15.04 -5.76
N ILE A 87 7.33 -14.66 -5.26
CA ILE A 87 8.63 -15.23 -5.69
C ILE A 87 8.63 -16.75 -5.45
N SER A 88 8.16 -17.21 -4.30
CA SER A 88 8.07 -18.64 -4.00
C SER A 88 7.06 -19.39 -4.89
N LYS A 89 6.14 -18.67 -5.55
CA LYS A 89 5.22 -19.20 -6.57
C LYS A 89 5.78 -19.11 -8.00
N GLY A 90 7.02 -18.64 -8.17
CA GLY A 90 7.72 -18.60 -9.45
C GLY A 90 7.66 -17.27 -10.19
N TYR A 91 7.16 -16.20 -9.56
CA TYR A 91 7.27 -14.85 -10.13
C TYR A 91 8.76 -14.44 -10.17
N LYS A 92 9.17 -13.83 -11.28
CA LYS A 92 10.56 -13.40 -11.52
C LYS A 92 10.64 -11.89 -11.67
N GLY A 93 11.83 -11.32 -11.50
CA GLY A 93 12.08 -9.89 -11.71
C GLY A 93 11.55 -8.97 -10.60
N ILE A 94 11.06 -9.52 -9.49
CA ILE A 94 10.61 -8.73 -8.34
C ILE A 94 11.82 -8.20 -7.58
N ASP A 95 11.96 -6.88 -7.58
CA ASP A 95 12.97 -6.16 -6.79
C ASP A 95 12.38 -5.73 -5.44
N LEU A 96 12.84 -6.37 -4.36
CA LEU A 96 12.39 -6.08 -3.00
C LEU A 96 12.95 -4.77 -2.45
N ASP A 97 14.04 -4.24 -3.02
CA ASP A 97 14.62 -2.98 -2.57
C ASP A 97 13.73 -1.78 -2.94
N LEU A 98 12.84 -1.95 -3.92
CA LEU A 98 11.85 -0.94 -4.30
C LEU A 98 10.70 -0.82 -3.30
N VAL A 99 10.49 -1.80 -2.42
CA VAL A 99 9.32 -1.85 -1.51
C VAL A 99 9.23 -0.60 -0.65
N SER A 100 10.34 -0.18 -0.05
CA SER A 100 10.39 1.03 0.78
C SER A 100 10.04 2.27 -0.02
N LYS A 101 10.59 2.40 -1.24
CA LYS A 101 10.32 3.54 -2.12
C LYS A 101 8.85 3.63 -2.50
N PHE A 102 8.24 2.52 -2.93
CA PHE A 102 6.83 2.51 -3.30
C PHE A 102 5.90 2.74 -2.10
N ALA A 103 6.27 2.25 -0.91
CA ALA A 103 5.53 2.53 0.32
C ALA A 103 5.55 4.03 0.63
N ASP A 104 6.72 4.67 0.53
CA ASP A 104 6.86 6.11 0.77
C ASP A 104 6.07 6.93 -0.27
N ASP A 105 6.18 6.58 -1.56
CA ASP A 105 5.41 7.23 -2.63
C ASP A 105 3.90 7.11 -2.40
N ALA A 106 3.42 5.95 -1.96
CA ALA A 106 2.01 5.74 -1.63
C ALA A 106 1.58 6.55 -0.40
N LEU A 107 2.41 6.66 0.63
CA LEU A 107 2.10 7.47 1.82
C LEU A 107 2.06 8.97 1.51
N LYS A 108 2.93 9.45 0.63
CA LYS A 108 2.90 10.83 0.10
C LYS A 108 1.62 11.10 -0.68
N GLU A 109 1.21 10.20 -1.58
CA GLU A 109 -0.05 10.33 -2.32
C GLU A 109 -1.28 10.42 -1.39
N MET A 110 -1.19 9.80 -0.21
CA MET A 110 -2.25 9.79 0.80
C MET A 110 -2.18 10.96 1.79
N LYS A 111 -1.24 11.90 1.62
CA LYS A 111 -0.99 13.00 2.57
C LYS A 111 -0.81 12.49 4.01
N VAL A 112 -0.05 11.40 4.15
CA VAL A 112 0.31 10.83 5.45
C VAL A 112 1.70 11.29 5.90
N ALA A 113 2.63 11.45 4.96
CA ALA A 113 3.99 11.93 5.16
C ALA A 113 4.33 13.02 4.14
N GLU A 114 5.32 13.86 4.45
CA GLU A 114 5.94 14.82 3.51
C GLU A 114 6.68 14.12 2.37
#